data_AF-A0A382RNA1-F1
#
_entry.id   AF-A0A382RNA1-F1
#
_cell.length_a   1.000
_cell.length_b   1.000
_cell.length_c   1.000
_cell.angle_alpha   90.00
_cell.angle_beta   90.00
_cell.angle_gamma   90.00
#
_symmetry.space_group_name_H-M   'P 1'
#
loop_
_entity.id
_entity.type
_entity.pdbx_description
1 polymer ?
#
loop_
_entity_poly.entity_id
_entity_poly.type
_entity_poly.pdbx_seq_one_letter_code
_entity_poly.pdbx_strand_id
1 'polypeptide(L)'
;MNNLPFDKIIQHDTALFVNWQIGKRCNYECFYCNDDLHDKTSPDVDIIILKKIYDRIKQQYSGNINFSITGGEPTLHPNLIEFCKYISNGNKIVITTNGFKNVKYLQELQKYANLTI
;
A
#
# COMPACT_ATOMS: atom_id res chain seq x y z
N MET A 1 -16.61 -3.86 16.95
CA MET A 1 -16.96 -4.83 15.89
C MET A 1 -15.88 -4.76 14.84
N ASN A 2 -15.20 -5.88 14.59
CA ASN A 2 -14.02 -6.00 13.73
C ASN A 2 -14.45 -6.00 12.26
N ASN A 3 -14.73 -4.82 11.69
CA ASN A 3 -15.03 -4.68 10.26
C ASN A 3 -13.73 -4.71 9.43
N LEU A 4 -13.05 -5.85 9.43
CA LEU A 4 -11.92 -6.07 8.53
C LEU A 4 -12.45 -6.70 7.23
N PRO A 5 -11.84 -6.40 6.06
CA PRO A 5 -12.43 -6.74 4.76
C PRO A 5 -12.32 -8.22 4.38
N PHE A 6 -11.82 -9.09 5.27
CA PHE A 6 -11.63 -10.52 5.01
C PHE A 6 -11.64 -11.36 6.29
N ASP A 7 -12.13 -12.59 6.16
CA ASP A 7 -12.25 -13.54 7.26
C ASP A 7 -11.04 -14.48 7.37
N LYS A 8 -10.67 -15.17 6.27
CA LYS A 8 -9.62 -16.19 6.23
C LYS A 8 -8.73 -16.08 4.98
N ILE A 9 -7.42 -16.27 5.15
CA ILE A 9 -6.43 -16.44 4.08
C ILE A 9 -6.10 -17.92 3.91
N ILE A 10 -6.20 -18.41 2.68
CA ILE A 10 -5.85 -19.80 2.32
C ILE A 10 -4.33 -19.92 2.28
N GLN A 11 -3.79 -20.97 2.92
CA GLN A 11 -2.36 -21.26 2.87
C GLN A 11 -2.00 -21.89 1.53
N HIS A 12 -0.88 -21.45 0.98
CA HIS A 12 -0.29 -21.97 -0.24
C HIS A 12 1.23 -22.06 -0.06
N ASP A 13 1.86 -23.03 -0.72
CA ASP A 13 3.31 -23.22 -0.71
C ASP A 13 4.06 -22.11 -1.49
N THR A 14 3.32 -21.30 -2.25
CA THR A 14 3.81 -20.16 -3.03
C THR A 14 3.52 -18.84 -2.32
N ALA A 15 4.28 -17.80 -2.65
CA ALA A 15 4.14 -16.48 -2.04
C ALA A 15 2.72 -15.87 -2.20
N LEU A 16 2.25 -15.19 -1.16
CA LEU A 16 1.01 -14.42 -1.20
C LEU A 16 1.25 -13.06 -1.88
N PHE A 17 0.41 -12.72 -2.85
CA PHE A 17 0.44 -11.42 -3.52
C PHE A 17 -0.73 -10.57 -3.04
N VAL A 18 -0.43 -9.39 -2.51
CA VAL A 18 -1.42 -8.44 -2.00
C VAL A 18 -1.35 -7.17 -2.82
N ASN A 19 -2.38 -6.92 -3.63
CA ASN A 19 -2.59 -5.62 -4.27
C ASN A 19 -3.38 -4.73 -3.32
N TRP A 20 -2.77 -3.66 -2.84
CA TRP A 20 -3.34 -2.82 -1.79
C TRP A 20 -3.52 -1.38 -2.28
N GLN A 21 -4.77 -1.01 -2.56
CA GLN A 21 -5.18 0.39 -2.73
C GLN A 21 -5.32 1.04 -1.34
N ILE A 22 -4.33 1.83 -0.92
CA ILE A 22 -4.29 2.39 0.44
C ILE A 22 -5.11 3.68 0.61
N GLY A 23 -5.67 4.20 -0.48
CA GLY A 23 -6.54 5.38 -0.49
C GLY A 23 -6.93 5.76 -1.91
N LYS A 24 -7.92 6.64 -2.05
CA LYS A 24 -8.41 7.15 -3.35
C LYS A 24 -7.80 8.49 -3.76
N ARG A 25 -7.25 9.25 -2.82
CA ARG A 25 -6.80 10.62 -3.09
C ARG A 25 -5.59 10.64 -4.02
N CYS A 26 -5.69 11.40 -5.10
CA CYS A 26 -4.67 11.64 -6.11
C CYS A 26 -4.56 13.13 -6.41
N ASN A 27 -3.38 13.59 -6.77
CA ASN A 27 -3.14 14.97 -7.22
C ASN A 27 -3.34 15.16 -8.72
N TYR A 28 -3.47 14.07 -9.49
CA TYR A 28 -3.73 14.05 -10.93
C TYR A 28 -5.11 13.48 -11.26
N GLU A 29 -5.55 13.74 -12.50
CA GLU A 29 -6.84 13.35 -13.05
C GLU A 29 -6.60 12.81 -14.48
N CYS A 30 -5.98 11.64 -14.56
CA CYS A 30 -5.56 11.06 -15.83
C CYS A 30 -6.78 10.56 -16.61
N PHE A 31 -6.84 10.82 -17.92
CA PHE A 31 -8.00 10.46 -18.78
C PHE A 31 -8.32 8.96 -18.82
N TYR A 32 -7.35 8.10 -18.49
CA TYR A 32 -7.47 6.64 -18.49
C TYR A 32 -7.76 6.06 -17.11
N CYS A 33 -7.83 6.90 -16.07
CA CYS A 33 -8.07 6.47 -14.70
C CYS A 33 -9.57 6.47 -14.43
N ASN A 34 -10.04 5.54 -13.60
CA ASN A 34 -11.46 5.42 -13.28
C ASN A 34 -11.82 6.32 -12.09
N ASP A 35 -12.78 7.22 -12.28
CA ASP A 35 -13.26 8.17 -11.26
C ASP A 35 -13.77 7.49 -9.98
N ASP A 36 -14.25 6.24 -10.05
CA ASP A 36 -14.67 5.48 -8.87
C ASP A 36 -13.49 5.03 -8.00
N LEU A 37 -12.28 5.04 -8.56
CA LEU A 37 -11.05 4.53 -7.94
C LEU A 37 -10.11 5.65 -7.45
N HIS A 38 -10.35 6.90 -7.84
CA HIS A 38 -9.59 8.04 -7.34
C HIS A 38 -10.38 9.34 -7.27
N ASP A 39 -9.98 10.25 -6.39
CA ASP A 39 -10.50 11.62 -6.32
C ASP A 39 -9.42 12.58 -5.78
N LYS A 40 -9.76 13.85 -5.54
CA LYS A 40 -8.83 14.85 -4.94
C LYS A 40 -9.07 15.10 -3.45
N THR A 41 -10.11 14.51 -2.87
CA THR A 41 -10.73 14.97 -1.62
C THR A 41 -10.87 13.90 -0.54
N SER A 42 -10.82 12.62 -0.89
CA SER A 42 -10.93 11.51 0.05
C SER A 42 -9.90 11.62 1.17
N PRO A 43 -10.29 11.36 2.42
CA PRO A 43 -9.35 11.36 3.53
C PRO A 43 -8.32 10.24 3.37
N ASP A 44 -7.14 10.44 3.93
CA ASP A 44 -6.16 9.37 4.07
C ASP A 44 -6.66 8.33 5.08
N VAL A 45 -6.40 7.05 4.78
CA VAL A 45 -6.69 5.97 5.74
C VAL A 45 -5.73 6.09 6.92
N ASP A 46 -6.22 5.94 8.15
CA ASP A 46 -5.35 5.98 9.33
C ASP A 46 -4.32 4.83 9.26
N ILE A 47 -3.03 5.15 9.48
CA ILE A 47 -1.94 4.17 9.52
C ILE A 47 -2.20 3.05 10.53
N ILE A 48 -2.89 3.32 11.64
CA ILE A 48 -3.26 2.31 12.63
C ILE A 48 -4.15 1.23 11.98
N ILE A 49 -5.04 1.61 11.07
CA ILE A 49 -5.89 0.66 10.33
C ILE A 49 -5.04 -0.16 9.37
N LEU A 50 -4.13 0.47 8.62
CA LEU A 50 -3.22 -0.23 7.71
C LEU A 50 -2.36 -1.26 8.46
N LYS A 51 -1.76 -0.89 9.59
CA LYS A 51 -0.96 -1.80 10.42
C LYS A 51 -1.80 -2.97 10.94
N LYS A 52 -3.01 -2.72 11.45
CA LYS A 52 -3.93 -3.78 11.91
C LYS A 52 -4.28 -4.78 10.82
N ILE A 53 -4.50 -4.31 9.59
CA ILE A 53 -4.77 -5.19 8.44
C ILE A 53 -3.55 -6.05 8.14
N TYR A 54 -2.36 -5.45 8.08
CA TYR A 54 -1.11 -6.19 7.88
C TYR A 54 -0.87 -7.26 8.95
N ASP A 55 -1.04 -6.90 10.22
CA ASP A 55 -0.84 -7.83 11.34
C ASP A 55 -1.76 -9.04 11.22
N ARG A 56 -3.01 -8.84 10.79
CA ARG A 56 -3.94 -9.95 10.56
C ARG A 56 -3.52 -10.82 9.38
N ILE A 57 -3.00 -10.24 8.30
CA ILE A 57 -2.44 -11.02 7.18
C ILE A 57 -1.29 -11.89 7.68
N LYS A 58 -0.34 -11.30 8.44
CA LYS A 58 0.81 -12.03 9.00
C LYS A 58 0.43 -13.10 10.02
N GLN A 59 -0.63 -12.88 10.81
CA GLN A 59 -1.15 -13.89 11.73
C GLN A 59 -1.70 -15.11 10.98
N GLN A 60 -2.28 -14.90 9.81
CA GLN A 60 -2.91 -15.96 9.05
C GLN A 60 -1.98 -16.61 8.04
N TYR A 61 -0.92 -15.95 7.58
CA TYR A 61 -0.06 -16.43 6.50
C TYR A 61 1.42 -16.36 6.89
N SER A 62 2.07 -17.53 6.94
CA SER A 62 3.45 -17.69 7.41
C SER A 62 4.51 -17.61 6.30
N GLY A 63 4.10 -17.63 5.03
CA GLY A 63 5.00 -17.57 3.88
C GLY A 63 5.46 -16.15 3.52
N ASN A 64 6.15 -16.05 2.37
CA ASN A 64 6.56 -14.78 1.79
C ASN A 64 5.35 -13.97 1.31
N ILE A 65 5.32 -12.68 1.61
CA ILE A 65 4.25 -11.78 1.14
C ILE A 65 4.86 -10.71 0.24
N ASN A 66 4.26 -10.53 -0.93
CA ASN A 66 4.59 -9.50 -1.89
C ASN A 66 3.46 -8.46 -1.91
N PHE A 67 3.75 -7.23 -1.51
CA PHE A 67 2.81 -6.11 -1.54
C PHE A 67 3.03 -5.28 -2.80
N SER A 68 1.95 -5.03 -3.53
CA SER A 68 1.85 -3.99 -4.55
C SER A 68 0.96 -2.88 -3.99
N ILE A 69 1.57 -1.77 -3.57
CA ILE A 69 0.87 -0.63 -2.99
C ILE A 69 0.56 0.38 -4.09
N THR A 70 -0.72 0.74 -4.17
CA THR A 70 -1.28 1.65 -5.18
C THR A 70 -2.49 2.40 -4.56
N GLY A 71 -3.39 2.95 -5.39
CA GLY A 71 -4.57 3.70 -4.98
C GLY A 71 -4.80 4.88 -5.91
N GLY A 72 -5.13 6.03 -5.34
CA GLY A 72 -4.90 7.32 -5.98
C GLY A 72 -3.39 7.54 -6.18
N GLU A 73 -2.79 8.48 -5.46
CA GLU A 73 -1.33 8.62 -5.42
C GLU A 73 -0.80 8.22 -4.04
N PRO A 74 -0.20 7.03 -3.87
CA PRO A 74 0.18 6.53 -2.56
C PRO A 74 1.18 7.45 -1.86
N THR A 75 2.06 8.14 -2.59
CA THR A 75 3.06 9.04 -1.99
C THR A 75 2.46 10.32 -1.39
N LEU A 76 1.18 10.61 -1.63
CA LEU A 76 0.46 11.67 -0.93
C LEU A 76 0.12 11.29 0.52
N HIS A 77 0.04 9.99 0.83
CA HIS A 77 -0.28 9.53 2.17
C HIS A 77 0.83 9.94 3.16
N PRO A 78 0.52 10.69 4.23
CA PRO A 78 1.53 11.32 5.08
C PRO A 78 2.46 10.32 5.77
N ASN A 79 1.94 9.13 6.08
CA ASN A 79 2.67 8.09 6.81
C ASN A 79 3.13 6.92 5.90
N LEU A 80 3.22 7.10 4.57
CA LEU A 80 3.58 6.01 3.66
C LEU A 80 4.94 5.37 4.00
N ILE A 81 5.98 6.18 4.20
CA ILE A 81 7.33 5.70 4.53
C ILE A 81 7.33 4.94 5.85
N GLU A 82 6.63 5.46 6.87
CA GLU A 82 6.49 4.79 8.17
C GLU A 82 5.82 3.42 8.01
N PHE A 83 4.74 3.36 7.21
CA PHE A 83 4.04 2.12 6.93
C PHE A 83 4.94 1.12 6.18
N CYS A 84 5.63 1.55 5.12
CA CYS A 84 6.54 0.68 4.36
C CYS A 84 7.67 0.15 5.26
N LYS A 85 8.25 1.01 6.12
CA LYS A 85 9.24 0.59 7.11
C LYS A 85 8.67 -0.49 8.04
N TYR A 86 7.45 -0.30 8.55
CA TYR A 86 6.78 -1.24 9.44
C TYR A 86 6.58 -2.63 8.78
N ILE A 87 6.19 -2.66 7.51
CA ILE A 87 5.92 -3.92 6.79
C ILE A 87 7.12 -4.44 5.98
N SER A 88 8.29 -3.81 6.03
CA SER A 88 9.44 -4.19 5.19
C SER A 88 10.09 -5.51 5.57
N ASN A 89 10.04 -5.91 6.86
CA ASN A 89 10.76 -7.08 7.33
C ASN A 89 10.15 -8.39 6.78
N GLY A 90 10.90 -9.08 5.91
CA GLY A 90 10.51 -10.35 5.32
C GLY A 90 9.45 -10.25 4.21
N ASN A 91 9.16 -9.04 3.71
CA ASN A 91 8.20 -8.84 2.63
C ASN A 91 8.85 -8.08 1.46
N LYS A 92 8.38 -8.34 0.24
CA LYS A 92 8.72 -7.49 -0.91
C LYS A 92 7.64 -6.44 -1.06
N ILE A 93 8.04 -5.20 -1.26
CA ILE A 93 7.10 -4.07 -1.44
C ILE A 93 7.43 -3.42 -2.77
N VAL A 94 6.41 -3.23 -3.59
CA VAL A 94 6.45 -2.44 -4.82
C VAL A 94 5.40 -1.35 -4.67
N ILE A 95 5.76 -0.11 -4.97
CA ILE A 95 4.86 1.04 -4.94
C ILE A 95 4.70 1.55 -6.36
N THR A 96 3.46 1.62 -6.83
CA THR A 96 3.12 2.27 -8.10
C THR A 96 2.81 3.74 -7.82
N THR A 97 3.57 4.66 -8.39
CA THR A 97 3.45 6.11 -8.14
C THR A 97 3.50 6.88 -9.46
N ASN A 98 2.79 7.99 -9.56
CA ASN A 98 2.87 8.93 -10.67
C ASN A 98 4.19 9.73 -10.70
N GLY A 99 5.08 9.55 -9.71
CA GLY A 99 6.38 10.19 -9.67
C GLY A 99 6.36 11.67 -9.25
N PHE A 100 5.25 12.19 -8.72
CA PHE A 100 5.11 13.60 -8.34
C PHE A 100 6.08 14.06 -7.25
N LYS A 101 6.41 13.20 -6.28
CA LYS A 101 7.31 13.58 -5.18
C LYS A 101 8.74 13.79 -5.65
N ASN A 102 9.45 14.67 -4.96
CA ASN A 102 10.86 14.95 -5.27
C ASN A 102 11.76 13.71 -5.06
N VAL A 103 12.92 13.74 -5.72
CA VAL A 103 13.91 12.65 -5.71
C VAL A 103 14.35 12.29 -4.29
N LYS A 104 14.53 13.26 -3.39
CA LYS A 104 14.95 12.99 -2.00
C LYS A 104 13.91 12.14 -1.24
N TYR A 105 12.62 12.44 -1.41
CA TYR A 105 11.54 11.65 -0.84
C TYR A 105 11.50 10.24 -1.43
N LEU A 106 11.61 10.12 -2.76
CA LEU A 106 11.60 8.83 -3.44
C LEU A 106 12.79 7.94 -3.04
N GLN A 107 13.99 8.53 -2.88
CA GLN A 107 15.17 7.83 -2.39
C GLN A 107 15.01 7.35 -0.93
N GLU A 108 14.34 8.12 -0.07
CA GLU A 108 14.03 7.66 1.28
C GLU A 108 13.05 6.49 1.26
N LEU A 109 12.01 6.58 0.43
CA LEU A 109 11.04 5.51 0.25
C LEU A 109 11.69 4.23 -0.31
N GLN A 110 12.65 4.39 -1.23
CA GLN A 110 13.38 3.28 -1.85
C GLN A 110 14.20 2.42 -0.88
N LYS A 111 14.47 2.93 0.33
CA LYS A 111 15.10 2.11 1.38
C LYS A 111 14.22 0.96 1.86
N TYR A 112 12.91 1.06 1.65
CA TYR A 112 11.92 0.11 2.17
C TYR A 112 11.08 -0.55 1.07
N ALA A 113 11.01 0.02 -0.14
CA ALA A 113 10.18 -0.47 -1.23
C ALA A 113 10.82 -0.22 -2.60
N ASN A 114 10.52 -1.07 -3.57
CA ASN A 114 10.80 -0.77 -4.98
C ASN A 114 9.74 0.18 -5.54
N LEU A 115 10.12 1.02 -6.50
CA LEU A 115 9.21 1.97 -7.16
C LEU A 115 8.94 1.54 -8.59
N THR A 116 7.70 1.69 -9.02
CA THR A 116 7.24 1.58 -10.41
C THR A 116 6.51 2.88 -10.76
N ILE A 117 6.79 3.42 -11.95
CA ILE A 117 6.22 4.67 -12.47
C ILE A 117 5.44 4.33 -13.73
#